data_AF-A0A419I991-F1
#
_entry.id   AF-A0A419I991-F1
#
_cell.length_a   1.000
_cell.length_b   1.000
_cell.length_c   1.000
_cell.angle_alpha   90.00
_cell.angle_beta   90.00
_cell.angle_gamma   90.00
#
_symmetry.space_group_name_H-M   'P 1'
#
loop_
_entity.id
_entity.type
_entity.pdbx_description
1 polymer ?
#
loop_
_entity_poly.entity_id
_entity_poly.type
_entity_poly.pdbx_seq_one_letter_code
_entity_poly.pdbx_strand_id
1 'polypeptide(L)' 'MTGRFAAELRRGLTDAQAATMTAMAAGHPYEAYLHRARLAELLELAERHDVDARDLLLPEVRTALAEDRAALEQ' A
#
# COMPACT_ATOMS: atom_id res chain seq x y z
N MET A 1 1.38 22.73 8.78
CA MET A 1 1.94 22.33 7.47
C MET A 1 1.59 20.88 7.11
N THR A 2 0.33 20.45 7.31
CA THR A 2 0.00 19.00 7.39
C THR A 2 -1.01 18.52 6.34
N GLY A 3 -1.91 19.39 5.86
CA GLY A 3 -3.00 18.97 4.95
C GLY A 3 -2.53 18.49 3.57
N ARG A 4 -1.58 19.20 2.93
CA ARG A 4 -1.11 18.85 1.57
C ARG A 4 -0.32 17.54 1.57
N PHE A 5 0.59 17.36 2.52
CA PHE A 5 1.36 16.13 2.66
C PHE A 5 0.44 14.92 2.89
N ALA A 6 -0.48 15.02 3.85
CA ALA A 6 -1.43 13.94 4.11
C ALA A 6 -2.31 13.64 2.87
N ALA A 7 -2.72 14.66 2.12
CA ALA A 7 -3.49 14.46 0.89
C ALA A 7 -2.68 13.75 -0.20
N GLU A 8 -1.43 14.15 -0.43
CA GLU A 8 -0.53 13.50 -1.40
C GLU A 8 -0.22 12.06 -0.98
N LEU A 9 -0.04 11.80 0.32
CA LEU A 9 0.20 10.46 0.86
C LEU A 9 -1.01 9.54 0.66
N ARG A 10 -2.21 10.01 1.01
CA ARG A 10 -3.46 9.26 0.79
C ARG A 10 -3.70 8.99 -0.68
N ARG A 11 -3.39 9.94 -1.56
CA ARG A 11 -3.44 9.71 -3.01
C ARG A 11 -2.48 8.61 -3.43
N GLY A 12 -1.22 8.66 -2.98
CA GLY A 12 -0.24 7.62 -3.29
C GLY A 12 -0.68 6.23 -2.84
N LEU A 13 -1.31 6.12 -1.65
CA LEU A 13 -1.87 4.88 -1.15
C LEU A 13 -3.01 4.36 -2.05
N THR A 14 -3.95 5.22 -2.42
CA THR A 14 -5.05 4.87 -3.32
C THR A 14 -4.55 4.43 -4.70
N ASP A 15 -3.59 5.16 -5.26
CA ASP A 15 -3.03 4.88 -6.58
C ASP A 15 -2.28 3.53 -6.59
N ALA A 16 -1.44 3.27 -5.59
CA ALA A 16 -0.69 2.01 -5.48
C ALA A 16 -1.61 0.80 -5.18
N GLN A 17 -2.69 1.01 -4.42
CA GLN A 17 -3.74 0.00 -4.23
C GLN A 17 -4.47 -0.32 -5.53
N ALA A 18 -4.88 0.69 -6.30
CA ALA A 18 -5.55 0.47 -7.57
C ALA A 18 -4.65 -0.27 -8.56
N ALA A 19 -3.36 0.08 -8.60
CA ALA A 19 -2.36 -0.61 -9.42
C ALA A 19 -2.16 -2.07 -8.99
N THR A 20 -2.09 -2.33 -7.68
CA THR A 20 -2.03 -3.70 -7.13
C THR A 20 -3.22 -4.54 -7.61
N MET A 21 -4.44 -4.03 -7.44
CA MET A 21 -5.66 -4.73 -7.85
C MET A 21 -5.70 -4.99 -9.36
N THR A 22 -5.26 -4.01 -10.15
CA THR A 22 -5.20 -4.12 -11.61
C THR A 22 -4.22 -5.22 -12.03
N ALA A 23 -3.00 -5.21 -11.47
CA ALA A 23 -1.99 -6.22 -11.76
C ALA A 23 -2.41 -7.63 -11.30
N MET A 24 -3.08 -7.75 -10.15
CA MET A 24 -3.65 -9.03 -9.68
C MET A 24 -4.72 -9.55 -10.63
N ALA A 25 -5.68 -8.70 -11.02
CA ALA A 25 -6.75 -9.07 -11.95
C ALA A 25 -6.21 -9.45 -13.34
N ALA A 26 -5.11 -8.84 -13.77
CA ALA A 26 -4.43 -9.15 -15.02
C ALA A 26 -3.52 -10.39 -14.97
N GLY A 27 -3.33 -11.00 -13.79
CA GLY A 27 -2.44 -12.16 -13.63
C GLY A 27 -0.96 -11.80 -13.70
N HIS A 28 -0.58 -10.59 -13.25
CA HIS A 28 0.79 -10.10 -13.19
C HIS A 28 1.28 -10.07 -11.73
N PRO A 29 1.60 -11.23 -11.12
CA PRO A 29 1.89 -11.32 -9.69
C PRO A 29 3.14 -10.54 -9.26
N TYR A 30 4.16 -10.49 -10.12
CA TYR A 30 5.38 -9.72 -9.84
C TYR A 30 5.11 -8.21 -9.85
N GLU A 31 4.35 -7.71 -10.82
CA GLU A 31 3.95 -6.29 -10.87
C GLU A 31 3.06 -5.92 -9.68
N ALA A 32 2.11 -6.80 -9.33
CA ALA A 32 1.31 -6.64 -8.13
C ALA A 32 2.18 -6.55 -6.86
N TYR A 33 3.20 -7.41 -6.73
CA TYR A 33 4.16 -7.34 -5.64
C TYR A 33 4.91 -6.01 -5.58
N LEU A 34 5.37 -5.47 -6.73
CA LEU A 34 6.04 -4.16 -6.74
C LEU A 34 5.13 -3.04 -6.24
N HIS A 35 3.85 -3.06 -6.61
CA HIS A 35 2.88 -2.09 -6.10
C HIS A 35 2.60 -2.26 -4.60
N ARG A 36 2.59 -3.50 -4.09
CA ARG A 36 2.47 -3.78 -2.65
C ARG A 36 3.71 -3.38 -1.86
N ALA A 37 4.91 -3.59 -2.39
CA ALA A 37 6.15 -3.08 -1.78
C ALA A 37 6.09 -1.56 -1.65
N ARG A 38 5.63 -0.86 -2.71
CA ARG A 38 5.40 0.59 -2.65
C ARG A 38 4.34 0.99 -1.62
N LEU A 39 3.25 0.24 -1.50
CA LEU A 39 2.23 0.46 -0.45
C LEU A 39 2.83 0.36 0.95
N ALA A 40 3.68 -0.64 1.20
CA ALA A 40 4.34 -0.81 2.49
C ALA A 40 5.20 0.40 2.86
N GLU A 41 5.99 0.92 1.91
CA GLU A 41 6.79 2.14 2.12
C GLU A 41 5.92 3.37 2.46
N LEU A 42 4.78 3.53 1.77
CA LEU A 42 3.87 4.65 1.99
C LEU A 42 3.14 4.53 3.33
N LEU A 43 2.79 3.32 3.76
CA LEU A 43 2.21 3.06 5.09
C LEU A 43 3.21 3.36 6.21
N GLU A 44 4.47 2.96 6.04
CA GLU A 44 5.53 3.29 7.00
C GLU A 44 5.74 4.81 7.08
N LEU A 45 5.68 5.49 5.93
CA LEU A 45 5.73 6.95 5.91
C LEU A 45 4.51 7.58 6.59
N ALA A 46 3.32 7.01 6.42
CA ALA A 46 2.10 7.48 7.09
C ALA A 46 2.21 7.34 8.61
N GLU A 47 2.71 6.21 9.09
CA GLU A 47 2.94 5.94 10.51
C GLU A 47 3.95 6.92 11.11
N ARG A 48 5.08 7.18 10.43
CA ARG A 48 6.09 8.15 10.88
C ARG A 48 5.58 9.58 11.00
N HIS A 49 4.48 9.91 10.33
CA HIS A 49 3.91 11.26 10.29
C HIS A 49 2.51 11.35 10.91
N ASP A 50 2.09 10.34 11.69
CA ASP A 50 0.77 10.25 12.34
C ASP A 50 -0.41 10.47 11.36
N VAL A 51 -0.26 10.00 10.13
CA VAL A 51 -1.34 10.04 9.13
C VAL A 51 -2.12 8.74 9.19
N ASP A 52 -3.38 8.81 9.62
CA ASP A 52 -4.27 7.67 9.57
C ASP A 52 -4.59 7.28 8.12
N ALA A 53 -4.25 6.03 7.79
CA ALA A 53 -4.21 5.46 6.45
C ALA A 53 -4.59 3.97 6.39
N ARG A 54 -4.68 3.28 7.54
CA ARG A 54 -4.87 1.82 7.56
C ARG A 54 -6.26 1.41 7.09
N ASP A 55 -7.25 2.27 7.30
CA ASP A 55 -8.64 2.07 6.87
C ASP A 55 -8.89 2.44 5.41
N LEU A 56 -7.89 2.99 4.71
CA LEU A 56 -7.98 3.30 3.28
C LEU A 56 -7.75 2.07 2.39
N LEU A 57 -7.21 0.99 2.97
CA LEU A 57 -6.85 -0.21 2.23
C LEU A 57 -7.99 -1.23 2.17
N LEU A 58 -8.19 -1.78 0.98
CA LEU A 58 -9.10 -2.90 0.73
C LEU A 58 -8.63 -4.13 1.52
N PRO A 59 -9.55 -4.94 2.07
CA PRO A 59 -9.21 -6.14 2.84
C PRO A 59 -8.22 -7.06 2.13
N GLU A 60 -8.42 -7.31 0.84
CA GLU A 60 -7.61 -8.20 0.02
C GLU A 60 -6.16 -7.70 -0.10
N VAL A 61 -5.98 -6.39 -0.23
CA VAL A 61 -4.66 -5.75 -0.30
C VAL A 61 -3.95 -5.82 1.06
N ARG A 62 -4.69 -5.64 2.16
CA ARG A 62 -4.13 -5.81 3.52
C ARG A 62 -3.66 -7.23 3.77
N THR A 63 -4.43 -8.23 3.33
CA THR A 63 -4.03 -9.64 3.42
C THR A 63 -2.75 -9.89 2.64
N ALA A 64 -2.68 -9.47 1.37
CA ALA A 64 -1.50 -9.66 0.54
C ALA A 64 -0.25 -8.96 1.10
N LEU A 65 -0.39 -7.75 1.68
CA LEU A 65 0.70 -7.06 2.37
C LEU A 65 1.17 -7.82 3.62
N ALA A 66 0.26 -8.43 4.37
CA ALA A 66 0.61 -9.23 5.54
C ALA A 66 1.38 -10.50 5.13
N GLU A 67 0.97 -11.14 4.03
CA GLU A 67 1.69 -12.29 3.45
C GLU A 67 3.09 -11.91 2.98
N ASP A 68 3.23 -10.80 2.24
CA ASP A 68 4.54 -10.29 1.79
C ASP A 68 5.46 -10.00 2.99
N ARG A 69 4.93 -9.37 4.05
CA ARG A 69 5.69 -9.09 5.28
C ARG A 69 6.14 -10.38 5.97
N ALA A 70 5.23 -11.35 6.13
CA ALA A 70 5.55 -12.63 6.75
C ALA A 70 6.59 -13.43 5.95
N ALA A 71 6.66 -13.24 4.63
CA ALA A 71 7.68 -13.86 3.78
C ALA A 71 9.08 -13.23 3.96
N LEU A 72 9.16 -11.96 4.35
CA LEU A 72 10.43 -11.24 4.58
C LEU A 72 11.01 -11.44 5.98
N GLU A 73 10.18 -11.83 6.95
CA GLU A 73 10.57 -12.06 8.36
C GLU A 73 11.07 -13.50 8.64
N GLN A 74 11.11 -14.37 7.61
CA GLN A 74 11.62 -15.75 7.67
C GLN A 74 13.13 -15.84 7.40
#